data_AF-A0A9P1D9T5-F1
#
_entry.id   AF-A0A9P1D9T5-F1
#
_cell.length_a   1.000
_cell.length_b   1.000
_cell.length_c   1.000
_cell.angle_alpha   90.00
_cell.angle_beta   90.00
_cell.angle_gamma   90.00
#
_symmetry.space_group_name_H-M   'P 1'
#
loop_
_entity.id
_entity.type
_entity.pdbx_description
1 polymer ?
#
loop_
_entity_poly.entity_id
_entity_poly.type
_entity_poly.pdbx_seq_one_letter_code
_entity_poly.pdbx_strand_id
1 'polypeptide(L)'
;MLASPAYQKQCLTSPVQPSIIWGCGFSVIHVLQGAPISPGLFALNCGLLYTYHALQCPMEALHGRRSLLHNIAAGGLVGAWGVQQGLLGVPFASPAFFFRMSLRLLVTCHRTDCYAIALPRL
;
A
#
# COMPACT_ATOMS: atom_id res chain seq x y z
N MET A 1 18.21 18.41 13.28
CA MET A 1 19.45 18.07 12.55
C MET A 1 19.03 17.67 11.15
N LEU A 2 19.39 18.44 10.12
CA LEU A 2 19.08 18.06 8.74
C LEU A 2 19.92 16.83 8.36
N ALA A 3 19.28 15.78 7.84
CA ALA A 3 19.99 14.56 7.44
C ALA A 3 21.02 14.88 6.35
N SER A 4 22.24 14.37 6.50
CA SER A 4 23.30 14.51 5.50
C SER A 4 22.87 13.89 4.16
N PRO A 5 23.20 14.48 3.00
CA PRO A 5 22.90 13.90 1.68
C PRO A 5 23.39 12.46 1.52
N ALA A 6 24.51 12.10 2.17
CA ALA A 6 25.03 10.73 2.17
C ALA A 6 24.09 9.75 2.88
N TYR A 7 23.47 10.17 3.99
CA TYR A 7 22.47 9.38 4.72
C TYR A 7 21.21 9.15 3.88
N GLN A 8 20.72 10.17 3.20
CA GLN A 8 19.54 10.06 2.34
C GLN A 8 19.79 9.09 1.18
N LYS A 9 20.94 9.21 0.52
CA LYS A 9 21.33 8.28 -0.56
C LYS A 9 21.34 6.83 -0.07
N GLN A 10 21.99 6.58 1.07
CA GLN A 10 22.06 5.23 1.63
C GLN A 10 20.70 4.70 2.08
N CYS A 11 19.83 5.55 2.62
CA CYS A 11 18.48 5.19 3.02
C CYS A 11 17.60 4.83 1.81
N LEU A 12 17.75 5.52 0.68
CA LEU A 12 17.00 5.26 -0.55
C LEU A 12 17.52 4.05 -1.33
N THR A 13 18.83 3.76 -1.28
CA THR A 13 19.40 2.62 -2.01
C THR A 13 19.33 1.30 -1.24
N SER A 14 19.45 1.34 0.08
CA SER A 14 19.35 0.14 0.94
C SER A 14 18.08 -0.71 0.72
N PRO A 15 16.88 -0.15 0.46
CA PRO A 15 15.68 -0.95 0.28
C PRO A 15 15.51 -1.52 -1.13
N VAL A 16 16.32 -1.14 -2.12
CA VAL A 16 16.16 -1.62 -3.50
C VAL A 16 16.30 -3.15 -3.57
N GLN A 17 17.37 -3.68 -2.98
CA GLN A 17 17.64 -5.11 -2.98
C GLN A 17 16.55 -5.92 -2.23
N PRO A 18 16.16 -5.60 -0.98
CA PRO A 18 15.11 -6.35 -0.30
C PRO A 18 13.75 -6.18 -0.97
N SER A 19 13.45 -5.04 -1.59
CA SER A 19 12.19 -4.84 -2.32
C SER A 19 12.07 -5.74 -3.54
N ILE A 20 13.18 -5.98 -4.25
CA ILE A 20 13.21 -6.93 -5.37
C ILE A 20 13.03 -8.36 -4.86
N ILE A 21 13.77 -8.76 -3.82
CA ILE A 21 13.72 -10.12 -3.27
C ILE A 21 12.30 -10.45 -2.77
N TRP A 22 11.73 -9.58 -1.95
CA TRP A 22 10.38 -9.79 -1.42
C TRP A 22 9.30 -9.55 -2.47
N GLY A 23 9.50 -8.64 -3.41
CA GLY A 23 8.60 -8.43 -4.54
C GLY A 23 8.50 -9.66 -5.44
N CYS A 24 9.63 -10.34 -5.70
CA CYS A 24 9.63 -11.67 -6.33
C CYS A 24 8.81 -12.68 -5.52
N GLY A 25 9.04 -12.74 -4.20
CA GLY A 25 8.31 -13.64 -3.31
C GLY A 25 6.80 -13.42 -3.34
N PHE A 26 6.34 -12.17 -3.26
CA PHE A 26 4.91 -11.86 -3.34
C PHE A 26 4.33 -12.17 -4.72
N SER A 27 5.07 -11.91 -5.80
CA SER A 27 4.62 -12.32 -7.13
C SER A 27 4.45 -13.83 -7.26
N VAL A 28 5.33 -14.64 -6.65
CA VAL A 28 5.16 -16.10 -6.59
C VAL A 28 3.89 -16.45 -5.83
N ILE A 29 3.65 -15.83 -4.67
CA ILE A 29 2.42 -16.06 -3.88
C ILE A 29 1.17 -15.73 -4.71
N HIS A 30 1.17 -14.61 -5.43
CA HIS A 30 0.04 -14.24 -6.31
C HIS A 30 -0.21 -15.27 -7.40
N VAL A 31 0.84 -15.80 -8.03
CA VAL A 31 0.71 -16.87 -9.04
C VAL A 31 0.16 -18.14 -8.41
N LEU A 32 0.62 -18.50 -7.20
CA LEU A 32 0.09 -19.64 -6.45
C LEU A 32 -1.39 -19.45 -6.06
N GLN A 33 -1.84 -18.21 -5.88
CA GLN A 33 -3.25 -17.86 -5.65
C GLN A 33 -4.11 -17.85 -6.94
N GLY A 34 -3.51 -18.17 -8.10
CA GLY A 34 -4.21 -18.22 -9.38
C GLY A 34 -4.23 -16.89 -10.15
N ALA A 35 -3.45 -15.89 -9.73
CA ALA A 35 -3.30 -14.66 -10.50
C ALA A 35 -2.43 -14.91 -11.76
N PRO A 36 -2.72 -14.24 -12.89
CA PRO A 36 -1.90 -14.35 -14.09
C PRO A 36 -0.51 -13.77 -13.84
N ILE A 37 0.51 -14.40 -14.44
CA ILE A 37 1.88 -13.85 -14.46
C ILE A 37 1.84 -12.54 -15.25
N SER A 38 1.98 -11.43 -14.55
CA SER A 38 1.98 -10.09 -15.13
C SER A 38 3.22 -9.32 -14.68
N PRO A 39 3.99 -8.74 -15.61
CA PRO A 39 5.10 -7.86 -15.25
C PRO A 39 4.61 -6.62 -14.49
N GLY A 40 3.36 -6.19 -14.73
CA GLY A 40 2.74 -5.10 -13.99
C GLY A 40 2.51 -5.44 -12.51
N LEU A 41 2.10 -6.68 -12.22
CA LEU A 41 1.89 -7.14 -10.84
C LEU A 41 3.22 -7.26 -10.08
N PHE A 42 4.29 -7.72 -10.75
CA PHE A 42 5.62 -7.70 -10.19
C PHE A 42 6.13 -6.28 -9.91
N ALA A 43 5.97 -5.36 -10.86
CA ALA A 43 6.33 -3.96 -10.68
C ALA A 43 5.56 -3.33 -9.51
N LEU A 44 4.28 -3.68 -9.35
CA LEU A 44 3.45 -3.25 -8.22
C LEU A 44 3.97 -3.77 -6.88
N ASN A 45 4.28 -5.06 -6.77
CA ASN A 45 4.79 -5.65 -5.54
C ASN A 45 6.15 -5.04 -5.12
N CYS A 46 7.08 -4.94 -6.08
CA CYS A 46 8.37 -4.30 -5.85
C CYS A 46 8.21 -2.81 -5.53
N GLY A 47 7.35 -2.10 -6.25
CA GLY A 47 7.08 -0.69 -6.08
C GLY A 47 6.49 -0.39 -4.70
N LEU A 48 5.49 -1.16 -4.25
CA LEU A 48 4.87 -0.98 -2.95
C LEU A 48 5.84 -1.21 -1.79
N LEU A 49 6.68 -2.24 -1.88
CA LEU A 49 7.74 -2.50 -0.92
C LEU A 49 8.77 -1.38 -0.89
N TYR A 50 9.19 -0.91 -2.06
CA TYR A 50 10.12 0.20 -2.16
C TYR A 50 9.51 1.47 -1.56
N THR A 51 8.27 1.81 -1.88
CA THR A 51 7.56 2.97 -1.34
C THR A 51 7.41 2.88 0.17
N TYR A 52 7.07 1.71 0.70
CA TYR A 52 7.01 1.46 2.14
C TYR A 52 8.32 1.83 2.86
N HIS A 53 9.46 1.40 2.31
CA HIS A 53 10.76 1.74 2.88
C HIS A 53 11.20 3.19 2.60
N ALA A 54 10.94 3.70 1.41
CA ALA A 54 11.27 5.07 1.03
C ALA A 54 10.54 6.11 1.89
N LEU A 55 9.30 5.83 2.30
CA LEU A 55 8.53 6.67 3.22
C LEU A 55 9.15 6.75 4.63
N GLN A 56 9.90 5.74 5.06
CA GLN A 56 10.58 5.75 6.36
C GLN A 56 11.74 6.74 6.40
N CYS A 57 12.46 6.91 5.28
CA CYS A 57 13.61 7.79 5.20
C CYS A 57 13.35 9.26 5.61
N PRO A 58 12.32 9.97 5.11
CA PRO A 58 12.03 11.32 5.56
C PRO A 58 11.56 11.37 7.03
N MET A 59 10.83 10.35 7.50
CA MET A 59 10.38 10.28 8.89
C MET A 59 11.54 10.10 9.87
N GLU A 60 12.50 9.24 9.53
CA GLU A 60 13.75 9.08 10.28
C GLU A 60 14.63 10.32 10.20
N ALA A 61 14.66 11.02 9.06
CA ALA A 61 15.41 12.27 8.92
C ALA A 61 14.86 13.40 9.81
N LEU A 62 13.53 13.47 9.99
CA LEU A 62 12.90 14.46 10.85
C LEU A 62 13.06 14.14 12.34
N HIS A 63 12.85 12.88 12.72
CA HIS A 63 12.92 12.47 14.14
C HIS A 63 14.34 12.12 14.62
N GLY A 64 15.27 11.85 13.71
CA GLY A 64 16.64 11.41 14.01
C GLY A 64 16.74 10.02 14.64
N ARG A 65 15.65 9.23 14.61
CA ARG A 65 15.57 7.91 15.26
C ARG A 65 14.74 6.94 14.42
N ARG A 66 15.15 5.68 14.42
CA ARG A 66 14.30 4.59 13.93
C ARG A 66 13.18 4.34 14.95
N SER A 67 11.94 4.31 14.49
CA SER A 67 10.78 4.13 15.37
C SER A 67 9.81 3.13 14.74
N LEU A 68 9.26 2.25 15.58
CA LEU A 68 8.19 1.33 15.20
C LEU A 68 6.97 2.10 14.66
N LEU A 69 6.72 3.31 15.17
CA LEU A 69 5.61 4.15 14.70
C LEU A 69 5.76 4.57 13.24
N HIS A 70 7.00 4.77 12.75
CA HIS A 70 7.23 5.07 11.34
C HIS A 70 6.90 3.86 10.45
N ASN A 71 7.19 2.64 10.91
CA ASN A 71 6.82 1.41 10.22
C ASN A 71 5.30 1.22 10.19
N ILE A 72 4.62 1.47 11.31
CA ILE A 72 3.16 1.39 11.38
C ILE A 72 2.52 2.44 10.47
N ALA A 73 3.02 3.68 10.49
CA ALA A 73 2.50 4.76 9.65
C ALA A 73 2.72 4.48 8.16
N ALA A 74 3.94 4.10 7.75
CA ALA A 74 4.24 3.75 6.36
C ALA A 74 3.41 2.54 5.90
N GLY A 75 3.30 1.50 6.72
CA GLY A 75 2.50 0.32 6.42
C GLY A 75 1.01 0.63 6.34
N GLY A 76 0.51 1.49 7.23
CA GLY A 76 -0.86 1.97 7.21
C GLY A 76 -1.20 2.78 5.96
N LEU A 77 -0.30 3.67 5.52
CA LEU A 77 -0.49 4.47 4.30
C LEU A 77 -0.48 3.59 3.04
N VAL A 78 0.53 2.73 2.89
CA VAL A 78 0.63 1.81 1.75
C VAL A 78 -0.53 0.81 1.76
N GLY A 79 -0.91 0.31 2.93
CA GLY A 79 -2.06 -0.58 3.11
C GLY A 79 -3.38 0.09 2.73
N ALA A 80 -3.64 1.31 3.23
CA ALA A 80 -4.84 2.07 2.91
C ALA A 80 -4.95 2.36 1.41
N TRP A 81 -3.84 2.77 0.78
CA TRP A 81 -3.78 2.97 -0.66
C TRP A 81 -4.04 1.66 -1.43
N GLY A 82 -3.41 0.56 -1.03
CA GLY A 82 -3.59 -0.74 -1.68
C GLY A 82 -5.02 -1.27 -1.55
N VAL A 83 -5.71 -1.00 -0.45
CA VAL A 83 -7.14 -1.31 -0.29
C VAL A 83 -8.01 -0.43 -1.19
N GLN A 84 -7.73 0.87 -1.27
CA GLN A 84 -8.47 1.79 -2.16
C GLN A 84 -8.32 1.43 -3.64
N GLN A 85 -7.16 0.91 -4.03
CA GLN A 85 -6.91 0.45 -5.40
C GLN A 85 -7.41 -0.98 -5.68
N GLY A 86 -7.99 -1.66 -4.67
CA GLY A 86 -8.43 -3.05 -4.80
C GLY A 86 -7.29 -4.07 -4.95
N LEU A 87 -6.07 -3.69 -4.58
CA LEU A 87 -4.85 -4.52 -4.67
C LEU A 87 -4.62 -5.36 -3.41
N LEU A 88 -5.11 -4.89 -2.26
CA LEU A 88 -5.00 -5.57 -0.96
C LEU A 88 -6.39 -5.91 -0.42
N GLY A 89 -6.61 -7.18 -0.08
CA GLY A 89 -7.83 -7.63 0.59
C GLY A 89 -7.75 -7.37 2.10
N VAL A 90 -8.80 -6.80 2.68
CA VAL A 90 -8.91 -6.64 4.14
C VAL A 90 -9.51 -7.92 4.73
N PRO A 91 -8.79 -8.69 5.57
CA PRO A 91 -9.28 -9.96 6.10
C PRO A 91 -10.45 -9.83 7.09
N PHE A 92 -10.84 -8.62 7.51
CA PHE A 92 -11.86 -8.37 8.54
C PHE A 92 -12.95 -7.37 8.16
N ALA A 93 -13.00 -6.89 6.93
CA ALA A 93 -14.01 -5.95 6.49
C ALA A 93 -14.39 -6.27 5.06
N SER A 94 -15.63 -6.73 4.85
CA SER A 94 -16.27 -6.45 3.58
C SER A 94 -16.12 -4.94 3.30
N PRO A 95 -15.89 -4.50 2.05
CA PRO A 95 -15.75 -3.08 1.71
C PRO A 95 -16.89 -2.24 2.33
N ALA A 96 -18.07 -2.86 2.45
CA ALA A 96 -19.24 -2.32 3.12
C ALA A 96 -19.01 -1.86 4.57
N PHE A 97 -18.17 -2.52 5.37
CA PHE A 97 -17.94 -2.10 6.77
C PHE A 97 -17.17 -0.77 6.87
N PHE A 98 -16.21 -0.55 5.98
CA PHE A 98 -15.42 0.70 5.94
C PHE A 98 -16.23 1.87 5.37
N PHE A 99 -16.99 1.63 4.30
CA PHE A 99 -17.89 2.64 3.72
C PHE A 99 -19.07 2.97 4.64
N ARG A 100 -19.61 1.99 5.39
CA ARG A 100 -20.74 2.21 6.32
C ARG A 100 -20.39 3.13 7.49
N MET A 101 -19.12 3.23 7.89
CA MET A 101 -18.68 4.19 8.92
C MET A 101 -18.43 5.60 8.39
N SER A 102 -18.27 5.79 7.08
CA SER A 102 -17.84 7.07 6.51
C SER A 102 -18.86 7.74 5.59
N LEU A 103 -19.73 7.02 4.88
CA LEU A 103 -20.75 7.61 4.02
C LEU A 103 -21.87 6.59 3.76
N ARG A 104 -23.14 7.00 3.85
CA ARG A 104 -24.28 6.14 3.47
C ARG A 104 -24.35 6.04 1.94
N LEU A 105 -23.46 5.24 1.36
CA LEU A 105 -23.37 4.95 -0.07
C LEU A 105 -24.27 3.76 -0.39
N LEU A 106 -25.29 3.99 -1.21
CA LEU A 106 -26.14 2.95 -1.77
C LEU A 106 -25.39 2.38 -2.98
N VAL A 107 -24.74 1.23 -2.79
CA VAL A 107 -24.10 0.50 -3.89
C VAL A 107 -25.19 -0.32 -4.58
N THR A 108 -25.61 0.12 -5.76
CA THR A 108 -26.40 -0.72 -6.67
C THR A 108 -25.43 -1.44 -7.60
N CYS A 109 -25.58 -2.75 -7.71
CA CYS A 109 -24.72 -3.56 -8.57
C CYS A 109 -25.59 -4.30 -9.59
N HIS A 110 -25.26 -4.17 -10.88
CA HIS A 110 -25.98 -4.82 -11.97
C HIS A 110 -25.01 -5.64 -12.81
N ARG A 111 -25.16 -6.96 -12.72
CA ARG A 111 -24.50 -8.04 -13.49
C ARG A 111 -22.97 -8.15 -13.41
N THR A 112 -22.20 -7.10 -13.64
CA THR A 112 -20.72 -7.11 -13.55
C THR A 112 -20.11 -5.74 -13.26
N ASP A 113 -20.89 -4.66 -13.29
CA ASP A 113 -20.42 -3.32 -12.99
C ASP A 113 -21.15 -2.80 -11.75
N CYS A 114 -20.39 -2.45 -10.71
CA CYS A 114 -20.93 -1.74 -9.55
C CYS A 114 -20.56 -0.25 -9.67
N TYR A 115 -21.55 0.64 -9.62
CA TYR A 115 -21.33 2.08 -9.63
C TYR A 115 -21.65 2.65 -8.24
N ALA A 116 -20.78 3.53 -7.75
CA ALA A 116 -20.98 4.26 -6.51
C ALA A 116 -21.67 5.59 -6.81
N ILE A 117 -22.98 5.70 -6.54
CA ILE A 117 -23.70 6.98 -6.67
C ILE A 117 -23.70 7.67 -5.30
N ALA A 118 -22.99 8.79 -5.21
CA ALA A 118 -23.02 9.66 -4.04
C ALA A 118 -24.34 10.45 -4.06
N LEU A 119 -25.25 10.17 -3.12
CA LEU A 119 -26.46 10.97 -2.90
C LEU A 119 -26.15 12.11 -1.93
N PRO A 120 -26.28 13.39 -2.34
CA PRO A 120 -26.23 14.50 -1.40
C PRO A 120 -27.45 14.44 -0.45
N ARG A 121 -27.25 14.79 0.82
CA ARG A 121 -28.34 14.94 1.80
C ARG A 121 -29.28 16.06 1.33
N LEU A 122 -30.56 15.73 1.16
CA LEU A 122 -31.66 16.67 1.36
C LEU A 122 -31.90 16.84 2.86
#